data_AF-U5NW52-F1
#
_entry.id   AF-U5NW52-F1
#
_cell.length_a   1.000
_cell.length_b   1.000
_cell.length_c   1.000
_cell.angle_alpha   90.00
_cell.angle_beta   90.00
_cell.angle_gamma   90.00
#
_symmetry.space_group_name_H-M   'P 1'
#
loop_
_entity.id
_entity.type
_entity.pdbx_description
1 polymer ?
#
loop_
_entity_poly.entity_id
_entity_poly.type
_entity_poly.pdbx_seq_one_letter_code
_entity_poly.pdbx_strand_id
1 'polypeptide(L)' 'MPRNIEDRIFNLTAPDAADIECTCPNCGAVDYVTVTEEEGDRLIDGELIQDVLPHRSIVERERIITGMCPACQDALIPAE' A
#
# COMPACT_ATOMS: atom_id res chain seq x y z
N MET A 1 8.38 9.05 -10.98
CA MET A 1 8.96 7.94 -10.19
C MET A 1 7.95 7.59 -9.11
N PRO A 2 7.66 6.31 -8.85
CA PRO A 2 6.86 5.95 -7.68
C PRO A 2 7.58 6.50 -6.43
N ARG A 3 6.84 7.15 -5.54
CA ARG A 3 7.39 7.59 -4.24
C ARG A 3 7.74 6.34 -3.44
N ASN A 4 8.88 6.39 -2.75
CA ASN A 4 9.27 5.32 -1.82
C ASN A 4 8.21 5.20 -0.71
N ILE A 5 8.15 4.03 -0.06
CA ILE A 5 7.19 3.80 1.04
C ILE A 5 7.44 4.78 2.20
N GLU A 6 8.70 5.09 2.49
CA GLU A 6 9.12 6.07 3.51
C GLU A 6 8.49 7.47 3.31
N ASP A 7 8.30 7.89 2.05
CA ASP A 7 7.70 9.20 1.71
C ASP A 7 6.17 9.21 1.80
N ARG A 8 5.56 8.07 2.12
CA ARG A 8 4.11 7.82 2.04
C ARG A 8 3.52 7.31 3.35
N ILE A 9 4.32 7.14 4.39
CA ILE A 9 3.85 6.70 5.71
C ILE A 9 3.51 7.91 6.58
N PHE A 10 2.33 7.84 7.22
CA PHE A 10 1.83 8.86 8.14
C PHE A 10 1.22 8.17 9.37
N ASN A 11 1.20 8.84 10.53
CA ASN A 11 0.52 8.31 11.72
C ASN A 11 -0.80 9.07 11.91
N LEU A 12 -1.78 8.82 11.03
CA LEU A 12 -3.07 9.51 10.97
C LEU A 12 -4.11 8.85 11.88
N THR A 13 -4.15 7.52 11.89
CA THR A 13 -5.20 6.74 12.54
C THR A 13 -4.93 6.53 14.04
N ALA A 14 -3.67 6.30 14.40
CA ALA A 14 -3.24 6.08 15.78
C ALA A 14 -1.74 6.41 15.94
N PRO A 15 -1.23 6.67 17.16
CA PRO A 15 0.20 6.89 17.39
C PRO A 15 1.06 5.69 16.99
N ASP A 16 0.55 4.47 17.18
CA ASP A 16 1.26 3.20 16.92
C ASP A 16 0.83 2.56 15.58
N ALA A 17 0.32 3.36 14.64
CA ALA A 17 -0.11 2.92 13.31
C ALA A 17 0.67 3.65 12.22
N ALA A 18 0.96 2.92 11.14
CA ALA A 18 1.54 3.46 9.93
C ALA A 18 0.49 3.41 8.80
N ASP A 19 -0.02 4.59 8.44
CA ASP A 19 -0.96 4.79 7.35
C ASP A 19 -0.20 5.05 6.04
N ILE A 20 -0.19 4.07 5.15
CA ILE A 20 0.50 4.17 3.86
C ILE A 20 -0.43 4.80 2.82
N GLU A 21 -0.10 6.01 2.38
CA GLU A 21 -0.81 6.70 1.30
C GLU A 21 -0.67 5.92 -0.01
N CYS A 22 -1.79 5.54 -0.62
CA CYS A 22 -1.89 4.85 -1.89
C CYS A 22 -2.64 5.72 -2.89
N THR A 23 -1.88 6.48 -3.69
CA THR A 23 -2.43 7.29 -4.78
C THR A 23 -2.42 6.50 -6.08
N CYS A 24 -3.60 6.24 -6.64
CA CYS A 24 -3.73 5.49 -7.89
C CYS A 24 -3.20 6.29 -9.07
N PRO A 25 -2.20 5.79 -9.81
CA PRO A 25 -1.64 6.50 -10.95
C PRO A 25 -2.60 6.55 -12.16
N ASN A 26 -3.64 5.70 -12.19
CA ASN A 26 -4.59 5.64 -13.30
C ASN A 26 -5.76 6.62 -13.13
N CYS A 27 -6.45 6.57 -11.98
CA CYS A 27 -7.64 7.39 -11.74
C CYS A 27 -7.41 8.58 -10.78
N GLY A 28 -6.23 8.66 -10.15
CA GLY A 28 -5.90 9.72 -9.18
C GLY A 28 -6.57 9.56 -7.81
N ALA A 29 -7.28 8.46 -7.56
CA ALA A 29 -7.88 8.20 -6.25
C ALA A 29 -6.80 8.04 -5.18
N VAL A 30 -6.94 8.75 -4.06
CA VAL A 30 -6.07 8.65 -2.89
C VAL A 30 -6.80 7.87 -1.81
N ASP A 31 -6.09 6.94 -1.19
CA ASP A 31 -6.57 6.16 -0.04
C ASP A 31 -5.40 5.84 0.88
N TYR A 32 -5.69 5.33 2.07
CA TYR A 32 -4.68 4.99 3.08
C TYR A 32 -4.82 3.54 3.49
N VAL A 33 -3.70 2.81 3.53
CA VAL A 33 -3.65 1.46 4.07
C VAL A 33 -2.98 1.50 5.43
N THR A 34 -3.79 1.29 6.47
CA THR A 34 -3.31 1.24 7.85
C THR A 34 -2.65 -0.12 8.12
N VAL A 35 -1.39 -0.07 8.56
CA VAL A 35 -0.62 -1.20 9.09
C VAL A 35 -0.12 -0.85 10.49
N THR A 36 0.42 -1.82 11.22
CA THR A 36 1.06 -1.50 12.51
C THR A 36 2.35 -0.71 12.29
N GLU A 37 2.79 0.04 13.29
CA GLU A 37 4.09 0.74 13.22
C GLU A 37 5.25 -0.23 12.89
N GLU A 38 5.29 -1.39 13.54
CA GLU A 38 6.30 -2.43 13.28
C GLU A 38 6.27 -2.92 11.82
N GLU A 39 5.08 -3.12 11.24
CA GLU A 39 4.94 -3.48 9.83
C GLU A 39 5.40 -2.34 8.91
N GLY A 40 5.09 -1.09 9.27
CA GLY A 40 5.55 0.10 8.56
C GLY A 40 7.08 0.19 8.52
N ASP A 41 7.74 0.03 9.67
CA ASP A 41 9.20 0.10 9.81
C ASP A 41 9.89 -0.99 8.97
N ARG A 42 9.39 -2.22 9.00
CA ARG A 42 9.93 -3.32 8.19
C ARG A 42 9.80 -3.04 6.68
N LEU A 43 8.71 -2.40 6.25
CA LEU A 43 8.55 -1.99 4.86
C LEU A 43 9.51 -0.85 4.47
N ILE A 44 9.81 0.07 5.40
CA ILE A 44 10.82 1.13 5.21
C ILE A 44 12.22 0.52 5.08
N ASP A 45 12.54 -0.49 5.88
CA ASP A 45 13.81 -1.24 5.82
C ASP A 45 13.98 -2.05 4.53
N GLY A 46 12.96 -2.08 3.67
CA GLY A 46 12.99 -2.73 2.36
C GLY A 46 12.68 -4.22 2.41
N GLU A 47 12.09 -4.72 3.50
CA GLU A 47 11.57 -6.08 3.54
C GLU A 47 10.45 -6.30 2.51
N LEU A 48 10.32 -7.53 2.04
CA LEU A 48 9.33 -7.87 1.03
C LEU A 48 7.93 -7.80 1.61
N ILE A 49 7.00 -7.17 0.89
CA ILE A 49 5.64 -6.95 1.37
C ILE A 49 4.90 -8.24 1.72
N GLN A 50 5.20 -9.34 1.04
CA GLN A 50 4.59 -10.65 1.36
C GLN A 50 5.07 -11.23 2.69
N ASP A 51 6.27 -10.84 3.15
CA ASP A 51 6.86 -11.29 4.40
C ASP A 51 6.44 -10.38 5.56
N VAL A 52 6.20 -9.09 5.29
CA VAL A 52 5.70 -8.14 6.29
C VAL A 52 4.19 -8.23 6.46
N LEU A 53 3.42 -8.36 5.37
CA LEU A 53 1.95 -8.38 5.38
C LEU A 53 1.37 -9.71 4.86
N PRO A 54 1.73 -10.87 5.45
CA PRO A 54 1.30 -12.18 4.97
C PRO A 54 -0.21 -12.41 5.12
N HIS A 55 -0.88 -11.63 5.97
CA HIS A 55 -2.31 -11.71 6.25
C HIS A 55 -3.16 -10.88 5.27
N ARG A 56 -2.55 -9.96 4.50
CA ARG A 56 -3.25 -9.14 3.50
C ARG A 56 -3.42 -9.88 2.19
N SER A 57 -4.47 -9.54 1.43
CA SER A 57 -4.68 -10.09 0.09
C SER A 57 -3.62 -9.60 -0.90
N ILE A 58 -3.45 -10.34 -2.01
CA ILE A 58 -2.53 -9.93 -3.10
C ILE A 58 -2.88 -8.54 -3.61
N VAL A 59 -4.18 -8.26 -3.82
CA VAL A 59 -4.70 -6.96 -4.28
C VAL A 59 -4.31 -5.81 -3.34
N GLU A 60 -4.41 -6.02 -2.02
CA GLU A 60 -4.00 -5.01 -1.03
C GLU A 60 -2.49 -4.79 -1.01
N ARG A 61 -1.68 -5.86 -1.17
CA ARG A 61 -0.22 -5.73 -1.24
C ARG A 61 0.20 -5.00 -2.52
N GLU A 62 -0.39 -5.36 -3.66
CA GLU A 62 -0.14 -4.68 -4.93
C GLU A 62 -0.55 -3.21 -4.87
N ARG A 63 -1.63 -2.89 -4.15
CA ARG A 63 -2.04 -1.51 -3.89
C ARG A 63 -0.97 -0.72 -3.14
N ILE A 64 -0.37 -1.28 -2.10
CA ILE A 64 0.71 -0.63 -1.34
C ILE A 64 1.92 -0.38 -2.25
N ILE A 65 2.36 -1.41 -2.99
CA ILE A 65 3.52 -1.34 -3.89
C ILE A 65 3.31 -0.30 -4.99
N THR A 66 2.19 -0.37 -5.71
CA THR A 66 1.97 0.37 -6.96
C THR A 66 1.17 1.66 -6.78
N GLY A 67 0.46 1.80 -5.66
CA GLY A 67 -0.56 2.82 -5.43
C GLY A 67 -1.89 2.53 -6.13
N MET A 68 -2.00 1.50 -6.98
CA MET A 68 -3.18 1.27 -7.81
C MET A 68 -4.40 0.84 -6.99
N CYS A 69 -5.55 1.47 -7.20
CA CYS A 69 -6.77 1.09 -6.49
C CYS A 69 -7.37 -0.21 -7.05
N PRO A 70 -8.12 -0.98 -6.23
CA PRO A 70 -8.69 -2.26 -6.66
C PRO A 70 -9.52 -2.16 -7.95
N ALA A 71 -10.32 -1.10 -8.10
CA ALA A 71 -11.12 -0.89 -9.32
C ALA A 71 -10.28 -0.74 -10.60
N CYS A 72 -9.11 -0.11 -10.52
CA CYS A 72 -8.20 0.01 -11.66
C CYS A 72 -7.40 -1.27 -11.88
N GLN A 73 -7.10 -2.03 -10.82
CA GLN A 73 -6.49 -3.36 -10.94
C GLN A 73 -7.45 -4.32 -11.66
N ASP A 74 -8.72 -4.36 -11.25
CA ASP A 74 -9.76 -5.20 -11.87
C ASP A 74 -9.95 -4.88 -13.35
N ALA A 75 -9.89 -3.59 -13.72
CA ALA A 75 -10.02 -3.16 -15.12
C ALA A 75 -8.84 -3.58 -16.02
N LEU A 76 -7.69 -3.95 -15.45
CA LEU A 76 -6.53 -4.44 -16.18
C LEU A 76 -6.58 -5.96 -16.42
N ILE A 77 -7.39 -6.69 -15.66
CA ILE A 77 -7.63 -8.11 -15.88
C ILE A 77 -8.64 -8.21 -17.04
N PRO A 78 -8.24 -8.70 -18.23
CA PRO A 78 -9.19 -8.90 -19.31
C PRO A 78 -10.25 -9.91 -18.83
N ALA A 79 -11.52 -9.59 -19.03
CA ALA A 79 -12.58 -10.56 -18.85
C ALA A 79 -12.33 -11.72 -19.83
N GLU A 80 -12.17 -12.94 -19.30
CA GLU A 80 -12.11 -14.18 -20.09
C GLU A 80 -13.42 -14.46 -20.84
#